data_AF-A0A453T5G4-F1
#
_entry.id   AF-A0A453T5G4-F1
#
_cell.length_a   1.000
_cell.length_b   1.000
_cell.length_c   1.000
_cell.angle_alpha   90.00
_cell.angle_beta   90.00
_cell.angle_gamma   90.00
#
_symmetry.space_group_name_H-M   'P 1'
#
loop_
_entity.id
_entity.type
_entity.pdbx_description
1 polymer ?
#
loop_
_entity_poly.entity_id
_entity_poly.type
_entity_poly.pdbx_seq_one_letter_code
_entity_poly.pdbx_strand_id
1 'polypeptide(L)'
;MAASSSLIAVVPALLLFFTAFAPTPLAAAATSSKLPSQPPPFPAWLAPLQQHRAASSSGRYTTAATASAKPFTAHYFPQELDHFTFTPNSSRVFSQKYLLNDTFWRKPTAGAGGVGPLFVYTGNEGDIEWFATNTGFMFDIAPEFGALLVFIE
;
A
#
# COMPACT_ATOMS: atom_id res chain seq x y z
N MET A 1 85.25 -41.84 -2.10
CA MET A 1 85.10 -41.16 -0.79
C MET A 1 83.63 -40.74 -0.69
N ALA A 2 82.79 -41.60 -0.09
CA ALA A 2 82.23 -41.48 1.26
C ALA A 2 81.28 -40.26 1.37
N ALA A 3 79.97 -40.45 1.20
CA ALA A 3 78.93 -40.69 2.25
C ALA A 3 78.43 -39.35 2.84
N SER A 4 77.14 -39.05 2.98
CA SER A 4 76.07 -39.85 3.60
C SER A 4 74.63 -39.31 3.33
N SER A 5 73.68 -40.25 3.34
CA SER A 5 72.20 -40.19 3.21
C SER A 5 71.48 -39.49 4.39
N SER A 6 70.21 -39.05 4.30
CA SER A 6 68.94 -39.83 4.45
C SER A 6 67.73 -38.92 4.11
N LEU A 7 66.75 -39.23 3.22
CA LEU A 7 65.51 -40.06 3.36
C LEU A 7 64.67 -39.65 4.60
N ILE A 8 63.37 -39.27 4.57
CA ILE A 8 62.10 -39.95 4.17
C ILE A 8 60.96 -38.87 4.26
N ALA A 9 60.19 -38.53 3.21
CA ALA A 9 58.86 -39.01 2.78
C ALA A 9 57.61 -38.70 3.66
N VAL A 10 56.49 -38.43 2.95
CA VAL A 10 55.05 -38.66 3.27
C VAL A 10 54.17 -37.45 3.74
N VAL A 11 53.31 -37.00 2.82
CA VAL A 11 51.98 -36.34 2.99
C VAL A 11 50.95 -37.48 3.18
N PRO A 12 49.82 -37.46 3.96
CA PRO A 12 48.79 -36.40 3.99
C PRO A 12 47.92 -36.24 5.28
N ALA A 13 47.01 -35.25 5.23
CA ALA A 13 45.61 -35.28 5.71
C ALA A 13 45.22 -35.36 7.21
N LEU A 14 44.43 -34.35 7.60
CA LEU A 14 43.14 -34.43 8.31
C LEU A 14 43.10 -34.49 9.86
N LEU A 15 42.13 -33.72 10.41
CA LEU A 15 41.59 -33.70 11.79
C LEU A 15 42.52 -33.03 12.82
N LEU A 16 42.15 -31.94 13.50
CA LEU A 16 41.06 -31.88 14.48
C LEU A 16 40.56 -30.44 14.70
N PHE A 17 39.29 -30.20 14.36
CA PHE A 17 38.46 -29.18 15.00
C PHE A 17 38.20 -29.64 16.44
N PHE A 18 38.79 -29.01 17.46
CA PHE A 18 38.32 -29.15 18.85
C PHE A 18 38.41 -27.83 19.63
N THR A 19 37.22 -27.23 19.77
CA THR A 19 36.63 -26.67 20.99
C THR A 19 37.20 -25.43 21.66
N ALA A 20 36.43 -24.34 21.54
CA ALA A 20 36.05 -23.50 22.69
C ALA A 20 34.65 -22.89 22.43
N PHE A 21 33.62 -23.75 22.41
CA PHE A 21 32.24 -23.28 22.51
C PHE A 21 31.95 -23.08 24.00
N ALA A 22 32.05 -21.85 24.48
CA ALA A 22 31.59 -21.51 25.83
C ALA A 22 30.06 -21.55 25.86
N PRO A 23 29.42 -22.22 26.83
CA PRO A 23 27.99 -22.10 27.00
C PRO A 23 27.69 -20.75 27.66
N THR A 24 27.14 -19.80 26.89
CA THR A 24 26.43 -18.66 27.46
C THR A 24 25.17 -19.17 28.17
N PRO A 25 24.93 -18.84 29.45
CA PRO A 25 23.74 -19.29 30.15
C PRO A 25 22.49 -18.64 29.56
N LEU A 26 21.55 -19.48 29.11
CA LEU A 26 20.21 -19.09 28.69
C LEU A 26 19.37 -18.81 29.96
N ALA A 27 19.34 -17.57 30.41
CA ALA A 27 18.33 -17.09 31.36
C ALA A 27 17.13 -16.55 30.57
N ALA A 28 16.16 -17.42 30.28
CA ALA A 28 14.86 -17.01 29.76
C ALA A 28 14.01 -16.42 30.89
N ALA A 29 14.15 -15.11 31.13
CA ALA A 29 13.15 -14.34 31.85
C ALA A 29 12.11 -13.86 30.84
N ALA A 30 10.99 -14.56 30.75
CA ALA A 30 9.83 -14.12 29.97
C ALA A 30 9.14 -12.97 30.70
N THR A 31 9.60 -11.74 30.46
CA THR A 31 8.84 -10.54 30.82
C THR A 31 7.80 -10.32 29.73
N SER A 32 6.52 -10.53 30.06
CA SER A 32 5.40 -10.22 29.19
C SER A 32 5.37 -8.72 28.91
N SER A 33 5.95 -8.29 27.79
CA SER A 33 5.75 -6.94 27.27
C SER A 33 4.43 -6.92 26.52
N LYS A 34 3.45 -6.22 27.11
CA LYS A 34 2.19 -5.86 26.47
C LYS A 34 2.51 -5.20 25.11
N LEU A 35 2.14 -5.86 24.00
CA LEU A 35 2.28 -5.28 22.67
C LEU A 35 1.59 -3.90 22.64
N PRO A 36 2.21 -2.85 22.08
CA PRO A 36 1.55 -1.56 21.94
C PRO A 36 0.32 -1.71 21.04
N SER A 37 -0.82 -1.27 21.55
CA SER A 37 -2.14 -1.35 20.90
C SER A 37 -2.37 -0.25 19.85
N GLN A 38 -1.31 0.26 19.23
CA GLN A 38 -1.43 1.37 18.29
C GLN A 38 -1.13 0.88 16.86
N PRO A 39 -2.08 1.04 15.91
CA PRO A 39 -1.81 0.75 14.51
C PRO A 39 -0.68 1.66 14.00
N PRO A 40 0.12 1.21 13.01
CA PRO A 40 1.19 2.02 12.45
C PRO A 40 0.61 3.34 11.91
N PRO A 41 1.30 4.47 12.10
CA PRO A 41 0.87 5.74 11.52
C PRO A 41 0.85 5.62 10.00
N PHE A 42 -0.18 6.21 9.37
CA PHE A 42 -0.28 6.30 7.92
C PHE A 42 1.01 6.87 7.32
N PRO A 43 1.53 6.31 6.21
CA PRO A 43 2.79 6.75 5.65
C PRO A 43 2.70 8.19 5.13
N ALA A 44 3.55 9.07 5.67
CA ALA A 44 3.55 10.51 5.44
C ALA A 44 4.08 10.97 4.06
N TRP A 45 4.14 10.10 3.05
CA TRP A 45 4.70 10.42 1.73
C TRP A 45 3.67 10.66 0.63
N LEU A 46 2.36 10.66 0.96
CA LEU A 46 1.30 11.06 0.03
C LEU A 46 1.21 12.59 -0.06
N ALA A 47 2.25 13.21 -0.63
CA ALA A 47 2.09 14.56 -1.19
C ALA A 47 1.19 14.46 -2.44
N PRO A 48 0.20 15.34 -2.62
CA PRO A 48 -0.64 15.32 -3.81
C PRO A 48 0.21 15.68 -5.03
N LEU A 49 0.43 14.72 -5.93
CA LEU A 49 0.95 14.98 -7.26
C LEU A 49 -0.11 15.75 -8.04
N GLN A 50 0.10 17.06 -8.17
CA GLN A 50 -0.73 17.91 -9.01
C GLN A 50 -0.43 17.61 -10.47
N GLN A 51 -1.20 16.70 -11.06
CA GLN A 51 -1.04 16.29 -12.44
C GLN A 51 -1.68 17.32 -13.38
N HIS A 52 -0.89 18.28 -13.86
CA HIS A 52 -1.25 19.08 -15.02
C HIS A 52 -1.15 18.23 -16.28
N ARG A 53 -2.29 17.70 -16.77
CA ARG A 53 -2.37 17.14 -18.12
C ARG A 53 -3.15 18.09 -19.01
N ALA A 54 -2.44 18.73 -19.94
CA ALA A 54 -3.02 19.49 -21.04
C ALA A 54 -3.84 18.55 -21.94
N ALA A 55 -5.10 18.88 -22.16
CA ALA A 55 -5.97 18.18 -23.10
C ALA A 55 -5.59 18.60 -24.52
N SER A 56 -5.04 17.67 -25.31
CA SER A 56 -4.88 17.83 -26.75
C SER A 56 -6.20 17.45 -27.42
N SER A 57 -6.90 18.43 -27.98
CA SER A 57 -8.19 18.27 -28.65
C SER A 57 -7.99 18.05 -30.16
N SER A 58 -8.18 16.82 -30.61
CA SER A 58 -8.51 16.56 -32.02
C SER A 58 -9.40 15.34 -32.15
N GLY A 59 -10.69 15.59 -32.37
CA GLY A 59 -11.70 14.55 -32.53
C GLY A 59 -13.10 15.14 -32.43
N ARG A 60 -13.57 15.75 -33.52
CA ARG A 60 -14.97 16.17 -33.67
C ARG A 60 -15.84 14.93 -33.89
N TYR A 61 -16.69 14.62 -32.91
CA TYR A 61 -17.96 13.95 -33.16
C TYR A 61 -19.10 14.74 -32.52
N THR A 62 -20.10 14.95 -33.36
CA THR A 62 -21.31 15.74 -33.23
C THR A 62 -22.36 15.04 -32.38
N THR A 63 -22.74 15.64 -31.26
CA THR A 63 -24.09 15.80 -30.66
C THR A 63 -23.87 16.01 -29.16
N ALA A 64 -23.88 17.28 -28.75
CA ALA A 64 -23.78 17.67 -27.35
C ALA A 64 -25.11 17.32 -26.66
N ALA A 65 -25.28 16.05 -26.29
CA ALA A 65 -25.91 15.79 -25.01
C ALA A 65 -25.08 16.59 -24.01
N THR A 66 -25.69 17.56 -23.32
CA THR A 66 -25.07 18.22 -22.18
C THR A 66 -24.63 17.10 -21.26
N ALA A 67 -23.34 16.73 -21.32
CA ALA A 67 -22.80 15.65 -20.53
C ALA A 67 -23.01 16.11 -19.10
N SER A 68 -24.01 15.51 -18.43
CA SER A 68 -24.28 15.81 -17.03
C SER A 68 -22.95 15.69 -16.31
N ALA A 69 -22.55 16.75 -15.59
CA ALA A 69 -21.33 16.70 -14.82
C ALA A 69 -21.41 15.46 -13.93
N LYS A 70 -20.41 14.58 -14.03
CA LYS A 70 -20.38 13.37 -13.21
C LYS A 70 -20.38 13.81 -11.73
N PRO A 71 -21.18 13.19 -10.85
CA PRO A 71 -21.28 13.62 -9.46
C PRO A 71 -20.07 13.17 -8.64
N PHE A 72 -18.88 13.12 -9.23
CA PHE A 72 -17.65 12.68 -8.59
C PHE A 72 -16.43 13.17 -9.36
N THR A 73 -15.30 13.27 -8.66
CA THR A 73 -13.98 13.55 -9.24
C THR A 73 -13.14 12.29 -9.20
N ALA A 74 -12.45 11.99 -10.30
CA ALA A 74 -11.53 10.85 -10.37
C ALA A 74 -10.15 11.21 -9.83
N HIS A 75 -9.59 10.30 -9.04
CA HIS A 75 -8.28 10.37 -8.42
C HIS A 75 -7.56 9.04 -8.60
N TYR A 76 -6.26 9.00 -8.27
CA TYR A 76 -5.44 7.81 -8.41
C TYR A 76 -4.54 7.63 -7.18
N PHE A 77 -4.48 6.40 -6.68
CA PHE A 77 -3.65 6.01 -5.56
C PHE A 77 -2.52 5.07 -6.04
N PRO A 78 -1.25 5.29 -5.65
CA PRO A 78 -0.16 4.37 -5.97
C PRO A 78 -0.31 3.09 -5.11
N GLN A 79 -0.85 2.04 -5.70
CA GLN A 79 -1.07 0.75 -5.07
C GLN A 79 0.07 -0.22 -5.38
N GLU A 80 0.45 -1.02 -4.38
CA GLU A 80 1.39 -2.12 -4.57
C GLU A 80 0.75 -3.21 -5.47
N LEU A 81 1.50 -3.72 -6.43
CA LEU A 81 1.00 -4.69 -7.40
C LEU A 81 0.85 -6.09 -6.78
N ASP A 82 1.76 -6.45 -5.89
CA ASP A 82 1.80 -7.76 -5.21
C ASP A 82 1.95 -7.55 -3.70
N HIS A 83 0.87 -7.80 -2.96
CA HIS A 83 0.85 -7.71 -1.48
C HIS A 83 1.24 -9.02 -0.77
N PHE A 84 1.56 -10.08 -1.51
CA PHE A 84 1.81 -11.42 -0.95
C PHE A 84 3.29 -11.82 -0.98
N THR A 85 4.10 -11.17 -1.81
CA THR A 85 5.55 -11.40 -1.89
C THR A 85 6.33 -10.35 -1.09
N PHE A 86 7.15 -10.79 -0.12
CA PHE A 86 7.91 -9.91 0.77
C PHE A 86 9.40 -9.77 0.43
N THR A 87 9.83 -10.25 -0.75
CA THR A 87 11.22 -10.09 -1.19
C THR A 87 11.49 -8.60 -1.47
N PRO A 88 12.57 -8.00 -0.93
CA PRO A 88 12.86 -6.59 -1.15
C PRO A 88 12.92 -6.24 -2.64
N ASN A 89 12.26 -5.14 -3.04
CA ASN A 89 12.20 -4.63 -4.42
C ASN A 89 11.59 -5.60 -5.46
N SER A 90 10.81 -6.60 -5.03
CA SER A 90 10.17 -7.56 -5.94
C SER A 90 8.82 -7.10 -6.51
N SER A 91 8.17 -6.14 -5.85
CA SER A 91 6.86 -5.60 -6.26
C SER A 91 7.00 -4.29 -7.05
N ARG A 92 5.95 -3.94 -7.79
CA ARG A 92 5.83 -2.68 -8.54
C ARG A 92 4.64 -1.88 -8.02
N VAL A 93 4.53 -0.62 -8.40
CA VAL A 93 3.34 0.20 -8.10
C VAL A 93 2.53 0.46 -9.37
N PHE A 94 1.21 0.49 -9.21
CA PHE A 94 0.29 0.94 -10.25
C PHE A 94 -0.67 2.01 -9.71
N SER A 95 -1.26 2.79 -10.59
CA SER A 95 -2.20 3.86 -10.22
C SER A 95 -3.62 3.31 -10.17
N GLN A 96 -4.10 2.92 -8.99
CA GLN A 96 -5.48 2.48 -8.78
C GLN A 96 -6.43 3.68 -8.78
N LYS A 97 -7.40 3.70 -9.67
CA LYS A 97 -8.40 4.77 -9.78
C LYS A 97 -9.36 4.70 -8.60
N TYR A 98 -9.82 5.85 -8.14
CA TYR A 98 -10.96 5.94 -7.24
C TYR A 98 -11.72 7.25 -7.48
N LEU A 99 -13.00 7.26 -7.16
CA LEU A 99 -13.88 8.40 -7.32
C LEU A 99 -14.22 8.98 -5.96
N LEU A 100 -14.23 10.31 -5.86
CA LEU A 100 -14.63 11.03 -4.67
C LEU A 100 -15.83 11.93 -4.94
N ASN A 101 -16.75 11.97 -3.98
CA ASN A 101 -17.70 13.07 -3.82
C ASN A 101 -17.66 13.57 -2.38
N ASP A 102 -17.25 14.84 -2.21
CA ASP A 102 -17.17 15.52 -0.91
C ASP A 102 -18.29 16.55 -0.70
N THR A 103 -19.34 16.53 -1.53
CA THR A 103 -20.41 17.55 -1.55
C THR A 103 -21.08 17.70 -0.19
N PHE A 104 -21.30 16.58 0.51
CA PHE A 104 -21.95 16.55 1.83
C PHE A 104 -20.97 16.25 2.96
N TRP A 105 -19.67 16.11 2.68
CA TRP A 105 -18.74 15.65 3.70
C TRP A 105 -18.53 16.71 4.78
N ARG A 106 -18.86 16.35 6.02
CA ARG A 106 -18.48 17.13 7.21
C ARG A 106 -16.99 16.95 7.46
N LYS A 107 -16.22 17.85 6.86
CA LYS A 107 -14.75 17.86 6.94
C LYS A 107 -14.28 17.94 8.39
N PRO A 108 -13.07 17.44 8.72
CA PRO A 108 -12.55 17.47 10.09
C PRO A 108 -12.49 18.86 10.74
N THR A 109 -12.49 19.92 9.94
CA THR A 109 -12.49 21.32 10.40
C THR A 109 -13.89 21.86 10.74
N ALA A 110 -14.96 21.07 10.57
CA ALA A 110 -16.35 21.56 10.60
C ALA A 110 -16.96 21.81 12.00
N GLY A 111 -16.15 21.99 13.05
CA GLY A 111 -16.63 22.39 14.38
C GLY A 111 -17.47 21.32 15.10
N ALA A 112 -18.48 21.77 15.87
CA ALA A 112 -19.17 21.01 16.92
C ALA A 112 -19.92 19.72 16.50
N GLY A 113 -19.95 19.39 15.20
CA GLY A 113 -20.59 18.18 14.67
C GLY A 113 -19.70 16.94 14.55
N GLY A 114 -18.38 17.07 14.73
CA GLY A 114 -17.44 15.97 14.47
C GLY A 114 -17.27 15.65 12.98
N VAL A 115 -16.30 14.78 12.67
CA VAL A 115 -15.97 14.38 11.29
C VAL A 115 -17.05 13.44 10.74
N GLY A 116 -17.52 13.71 9.53
CA GLY A 116 -18.43 12.82 8.82
C GLY A 116 -17.79 11.49 8.43
N PRO A 117 -18.55 10.39 8.37
CA PRO A 117 -18.02 9.08 8.03
C PRO A 117 -17.60 8.99 6.55
N LEU A 118 -16.88 7.92 6.21
CA LEU A 118 -16.63 7.54 4.83
C LEU A 118 -17.60 6.43 4.45
N PHE A 119 -18.33 6.62 3.36
CA PHE A 119 -19.04 5.54 2.69
C PHE A 119 -18.18 5.04 1.54
N VAL A 120 -17.75 3.79 1.64
CA VAL A 120 -16.80 3.18 0.71
C VAL A 120 -17.52 2.11 -0.09
N TYR A 121 -17.51 2.25 -1.41
CA TYR A 121 -17.89 1.20 -2.34
C TYR A 121 -16.63 0.47 -2.80
N THR A 122 -16.57 -0.82 -2.55
CA THR A 122 -15.51 -1.70 -3.06
C THR A 122 -15.89 -2.12 -4.48
N GLY A 123 -15.21 -1.58 -5.48
CA GLY A 123 -15.37 -1.94 -6.89
C GLY A 123 -15.31 -3.43 -7.13
N ASN A 124 -15.92 -3.85 -8.24
CA ASN A 124 -15.99 -5.25 -8.65
C ASN A 124 -15.47 -5.37 -10.11
N GLU A 125 -15.98 -6.29 -10.91
CA GLU A 125 -15.46 -6.64 -12.24
C GLU A 125 -15.85 -5.67 -13.37
N GLY A 126 -16.10 -4.38 -13.08
CA GLY A 126 -16.56 -3.41 -14.07
C GLY A 126 -16.05 -1.98 -13.83
N ASP A 127 -16.38 -1.09 -14.76
CA ASP A 127 -15.98 0.31 -14.69
C ASP A 127 -16.59 1.02 -13.47
N ILE A 128 -15.74 1.60 -12.62
CA ILE A 128 -16.18 2.20 -11.35
C ILE A 128 -17.15 3.37 -11.54
N GLU A 129 -17.06 4.10 -12.66
CA GLU A 129 -18.01 5.16 -13.02
C GLU A 129 -19.42 4.62 -13.26
N TRP A 130 -19.55 3.41 -13.78
CA TRP A 130 -20.84 2.75 -13.94
C TRP A 130 -21.44 2.45 -12.56
N PHE A 131 -20.66 1.90 -11.62
CA PHE A 131 -21.15 1.63 -10.27
C PHE A 131 -21.53 2.90 -9.52
N ALA A 132 -20.72 3.96 -9.62
CA ALA A 132 -21.01 5.24 -9.00
C ALA A 132 -22.30 5.88 -9.55
N THR A 133 -22.63 5.68 -10.82
CA THR A 133 -23.86 6.22 -11.42
C THR A 133 -25.10 5.38 -11.12
N ASN A 134 -24.93 4.08 -10.81
CA ASN A 134 -26.05 3.15 -10.55
C ASN A 134 -26.28 2.85 -9.06
N THR A 135 -25.34 3.21 -8.18
CA THR A 135 -25.45 3.01 -6.72
C THR A 135 -26.00 4.27 -6.04
N GLY A 136 -27.21 4.67 -6.42
CA GLY A 136 -27.84 5.91 -5.95
C GLY A 136 -28.01 5.99 -4.43
N PHE A 137 -28.27 4.85 -3.77
CA PHE A 137 -28.53 4.81 -2.33
C PHE A 137 -27.41 5.46 -1.49
N MET A 138 -26.14 5.28 -1.87
CA MET A 138 -25.02 5.92 -1.15
C MET A 138 -25.08 7.45 -1.22
N PHE A 139 -25.53 8.01 -2.35
CA PHE A 139 -25.73 9.45 -2.52
C PHE A 139 -26.94 9.95 -1.73
N ASP A 140 -28.02 9.16 -1.68
CA ASP A 140 -29.25 9.54 -1.00
C ASP A 140 -29.04 9.71 0.52
N ILE A 141 -28.24 8.84 1.14
CA ILE A 141 -27.97 8.91 2.58
C ILE A 141 -26.78 9.82 2.94
N ALA A 142 -25.92 10.21 1.98
CA ALA A 142 -24.74 11.04 2.27
C ALA A 142 -25.04 12.35 3.01
N PRO A 143 -26.11 13.12 2.70
CA PRO A 143 -26.46 14.34 3.41
C PRO A 143 -26.80 14.12 4.89
N GLU A 144 -27.49 13.03 5.22
CA GLU A 144 -27.93 12.73 6.59
C GLU A 144 -26.75 12.49 7.52
N PHE A 145 -25.75 11.75 7.04
CA PHE A 145 -24.55 11.43 7.82
C PHE A 145 -23.44 12.49 7.69
N GLY A 146 -23.57 13.35 6.67
CA GLY A 146 -22.51 14.25 6.23
C GLY A 146 -21.29 13.48 5.73
N ALA A 147 -21.51 12.44 4.92
CA ALA A 147 -20.49 11.46 4.55
C ALA A 147 -19.64 11.91 3.36
N LEU A 148 -18.38 11.44 3.32
CA LEU A 148 -17.55 11.42 2.12
C LEU A 148 -17.88 10.14 1.35
N LEU A 149 -18.15 10.24 0.05
CA LEU A 149 -18.31 9.07 -0.81
C LEU A 149 -17.01 8.73 -1.49
N VAL A 150 -16.62 7.45 -1.41
CA VAL A 150 -15.41 6.91 -2.03
C VAL A 150 -15.80 5.65 -2.80
N PHE A 151 -15.56 5.64 -4.12
CA PHE A 151 -15.73 4.44 -4.95
C PHE A 151 -14.36 4.02 -5.45
N ILE A 152 -13.91 2.82 -5.07
CA ILE A 152 -12.56 2.31 -5.41
C ILE A 152 -12.70 1.36 -6.59
N GLU A 153 -11.92 1.56 -7.66
CA GLU A 153 -11.87 0.63 -8.81
C GLU A 153 -11.12 -0.66 -8.48
#